data_AF-A0A4D6LLL1-F1
#
_entry.id   AF-A0A4D6LLL1-F1
#
_cell.length_a   1.000
_cell.length_b   1.000
_cell.length_c   1.000
_cell.angle_alpha   90.00
_cell.angle_beta   90.00
_cell.angle_gamma   90.00
#
_symmetry.space_group_name_H-M   'P 1'
#
loop_
_entity.id
_entity.type
_entity.pdbx_description
1 polymer ?
#
loop_
_entity_poly.entity_id
_entity_poly.type
_entity_poly.pdbx_seq_one_letter_code
_entity_poly.pdbx_strand_id
1 'polypeptide(L)'
;MLRDSDHEIQNCDPFSYTSTMKACACLASTQLTLQLHAHLVKLHLGAHTCIQNSLVDMYIKCGAIPLVEVVFLDIESPSLCCWNNMIYGYSKLYGPFEALRAFNRMPQHDNVTWNTLIFVFSQHGFAVRCLGMFVEMCNLGFRPNFMTYGTVLSACANIFDLEWGAHLHARILQMEHSLDLYLGNGLIDMYAKCGCLELARRVFDRVGERNQVSWTCLIVGVAQFGLGEDAFTLFNQMRLDFVVLDDFTLATILGVCSGHRRNAIITMYAKCGDIEKASLAFRLMPLRDIISWTAMINAFSQNGDIDRARQCFDTMCNV
;
A
#
# COMPACT_ATOMS: atom_id res chain seq x y z
N MET A 1 38.55 50.12 15.07
CA MET A 1 38.56 48.69 14.73
C MET A 1 37.13 48.18 14.75
N LEU A 2 36.35 48.59 13.75
CA LEU A 2 34.98 48.16 13.51
C LEU A 2 34.98 47.53 12.12
N ARG A 3 35.29 46.24 12.09
CA ARG A 3 35.10 45.35 10.94
C ARG A 3 34.86 43.96 11.50
N ASP A 4 33.93 43.26 10.86
CA ASP A 4 33.64 41.84 11.00
C ASP A 4 32.61 41.42 12.06
N SER A 5 31.36 41.91 11.91
CA SER A 5 30.18 41.19 12.41
C SER A 5 28.93 41.29 11.53
N ASP A 6 29.01 41.88 10.33
CA ASP A 6 27.87 42.08 9.42
C ASP A 6 27.92 41.20 8.16
N HIS A 7 28.91 40.28 8.05
CA HIS A 7 29.13 39.45 6.86
C HIS A 7 28.68 37.99 6.97
N GLU A 8 28.09 37.55 8.08
CA GLU A 8 27.55 36.18 8.23
C GLU A 8 26.05 36.03 7.88
N ILE A 9 25.38 37.10 7.42
CA ILE A 9 23.97 37.04 6.97
C ILE A 9 23.87 36.54 5.50
N GLN A 10 24.98 36.14 4.88
CA GLN A 10 25.04 35.92 3.44
C GLN A 10 24.64 34.48 3.03
N ASN A 11 23.42 34.39 2.48
CA ASN A 11 22.80 33.29 1.73
C ASN A 11 22.20 32.11 2.50
N CYS A 12 21.26 32.40 3.40
CA CYS A 12 20.24 31.44 3.78
C CYS A 12 19.12 31.43 2.71
N ASP A 13 19.18 30.51 1.75
CA ASP A 13 18.15 30.39 0.73
C ASP A 13 16.89 29.70 1.31
N PRO A 14 15.68 30.20 1.00
CA PRO A 14 14.42 29.57 1.44
C PRO A 14 14.32 28.10 1.05
N PHE A 15 14.95 27.67 -0.04
CA PHE A 15 14.92 26.29 -0.52
C PHE A 15 15.72 25.33 0.38
N SER A 16 16.91 25.70 0.85
CA SER A 16 17.62 24.92 1.86
C SER A 16 16.78 24.73 3.12
N TYR A 17 16.07 25.77 3.57
CA TYR A 17 15.15 25.63 4.70
C TYR A 17 13.99 24.67 4.42
N THR A 18 13.35 24.73 3.25
CA THR A 18 12.33 23.72 2.94
C THR A 18 12.87 22.29 2.96
N SER A 19 14.15 22.11 2.61
CA SER A 19 14.82 20.80 2.65
C SER A 19 15.12 20.35 4.08
N THR A 20 15.61 21.24 4.94
CA THR A 20 15.84 20.93 6.37
C THR A 20 14.53 20.66 7.10
N MET A 21 13.45 21.38 6.75
CA MET A 21 12.11 21.16 7.30
C MET A 21 11.56 19.78 6.92
N LYS A 22 11.71 19.36 5.67
CA LYS A 22 11.35 18.00 5.23
C LYS A 22 12.11 16.92 6.02
N ALA A 23 13.41 17.13 6.25
CA ALA A 23 14.21 16.21 7.06
C ALA A 23 13.73 16.17 8.52
N CYS A 24 13.43 17.33 9.13
CA CYS A 24 12.87 17.41 10.48
C CYS A 24 11.51 16.72 10.58
N ALA A 25 10.67 16.88 9.55
CA ALA A 25 9.36 16.23 9.47
C ALA A 25 9.47 14.69 9.48
N CYS A 26 10.51 14.13 8.84
CA CYS A 26 10.79 12.69 8.87
C CYS A 26 11.27 12.20 10.25
N LEU A 27 11.93 13.07 11.04
CA LEU A 27 12.39 12.74 12.38
C LEU A 27 11.27 12.80 13.45
N ALA A 28 10.12 13.38 13.11
CA ALA A 28 8.96 13.56 13.99
C ALA A 28 9.31 14.19 15.36
N SER A 29 10.34 15.05 15.41
CA SER A 29 10.80 15.70 16.64
C SER A 29 10.14 17.06 16.82
N THR A 30 9.25 17.17 17.80
CA THR A 30 8.55 18.42 18.15
C THR A 30 9.52 19.52 18.62
N GLN A 31 10.59 19.15 19.34
CA GLN A 31 11.59 20.09 19.82
C GLN A 31 12.35 20.76 18.67
N LEU A 32 12.84 19.98 17.70
CA LEU A 32 13.55 20.50 16.52
C LEU A 32 12.62 21.36 15.66
N THR A 33 11.36 20.94 15.52
CA THR A 33 10.32 21.68 14.79
C THR A 33 10.13 23.08 15.37
N LEU A 34 10.00 23.20 16.69
CA LEU A 34 9.86 24.48 17.39
C LEU A 34 11.10 25.36 17.27
N GLN A 35 12.30 24.77 17.40
CA GLN A 35 13.56 25.49 17.25
C GLN A 35 13.73 26.04 15.82
N LEU A 36 13.41 25.23 14.82
CA LEU A 36 13.49 25.62 13.41
C LEU A 36 12.48 26.71 13.07
N HIS A 37 11.24 26.60 13.56
CA HIS A 37 10.24 27.65 13.38
C HIS A 37 10.68 28.97 14.05
N ALA A 38 11.16 28.93 15.30
CA ALA A 38 11.66 30.13 15.97
C ALA A 38 12.84 30.77 15.22
N HIS A 39 13.70 29.97 14.60
CA HIS A 39 14.80 30.46 13.76
C HIS A 39 14.29 31.12 12.47
N LEU A 40 13.30 30.51 11.79
CA LEU A 40 12.67 31.09 10.59
C LEU A 40 11.99 32.43 10.87
N VAL A 41 11.36 32.59 12.03
CA VAL A 41 10.76 33.86 12.48
C VAL A 41 11.84 34.92 12.68
N LYS A 42 12.95 34.59 13.36
CA LYS A 42 14.08 35.51 13.54
C LYS A 42 14.70 35.98 12.22
N LEU A 43 14.75 35.10 11.22
CA LEU A 43 15.27 35.41 9.89
C LEU A 43 14.23 36.11 8.98
N HIS A 44 13.01 36.35 9.46
CA HIS A 44 11.92 36.97 8.69
C HIS A 44 11.55 36.20 7.40
N LEU A 45 11.84 34.89 7.37
CA LEU A 45 11.58 34.03 6.20
C LEU A 45 10.15 33.48 6.16
N GLY A 46 9.37 33.68 7.23
CA GLY A 46 8.00 33.15 7.37
C GLY A 46 6.98 33.73 6.39
N ALA A 47 7.29 34.82 5.70
CA ALA A 47 6.43 35.40 4.66
C ALA A 47 6.50 34.65 3.32
N HIS A 48 7.56 33.87 3.08
CA HIS A 48 7.70 33.12 1.83
C HIS A 48 6.73 31.94 1.77
N THR A 49 5.92 31.86 0.71
CA THR A 49 4.92 30.80 0.52
C THR A 49 5.52 29.39 0.58
N CYS A 50 6.74 29.18 0.09
CA CYS A 50 7.42 27.88 0.15
C CYS A 50 7.76 27.46 1.60
N ILE A 51 8.13 28.42 2.45
CA ILE A 51 8.39 28.22 3.88
C ILE A 51 7.07 27.93 4.58
N GLN A 52 6.02 28.72 4.34
CA GLN A 52 4.68 28.50 4.92
C GLN A 52 4.15 27.09 4.61
N ASN A 53 4.18 26.68 3.34
CA ASN A 53 3.75 25.33 2.92
C ASN A 53 4.53 24.23 3.65
N SER A 54 5.85 24.40 3.76
CA SER A 54 6.75 23.43 4.39
C SER A 54 6.59 23.41 5.91
N LEU A 55 6.25 24.55 6.53
CA LEU A 55 6.04 24.68 7.97
C LEU A 55 4.79 23.91 8.39
N VAL A 56 3.70 24.11 7.64
CA VAL A 56 2.45 23.36 7.84
C VAL A 56 2.68 21.84 7.69
N ASP A 57 3.36 21.40 6.61
CA ASP A 57 3.69 19.96 6.42
C ASP A 57 4.53 19.39 7.56
N MET A 58 5.55 20.13 8.00
CA MET A 58 6.43 19.72 9.09
C MET A 58 5.66 19.54 10.40
N TYR A 59 4.84 20.51 10.79
CA TYR A 59 4.05 20.43 12.01
C TYR A 59 3.00 19.30 11.97
N ILE A 60 2.39 19.05 10.81
CA ILE A 60 1.45 17.93 10.61
C ILE A 60 2.17 16.59 10.84
N LYS A 61 3.33 16.36 10.23
CA LYS A 61 4.08 15.11 10.37
C LYS A 61 4.63 14.89 11.77
N CYS A 62 4.94 15.97 12.49
CA CYS A 62 5.35 15.91 13.89
C CYS A 62 4.17 15.77 14.88
N GLY A 63 2.92 15.72 14.41
CA GLY A 63 1.74 15.53 15.26
C GLY A 63 1.38 16.72 16.16
N ALA A 64 1.96 17.90 15.92
CA ALA A 64 1.79 19.09 16.76
C ALA A 64 0.61 19.95 16.30
N ILE A 65 -0.61 19.39 16.36
CA ILE A 65 -1.83 19.93 15.75
C ILE A 65 -2.23 21.32 16.23
N PRO A 66 -2.27 21.62 17.54
CA PRO A 66 -2.68 22.94 18.01
C PRO A 66 -1.79 24.05 17.43
N LEU A 67 -0.52 23.74 17.15
CA LEU A 67 0.41 24.67 16.54
C LEU A 67 0.24 24.76 15.02
N VAL A 68 -0.17 23.69 14.33
CA VAL A 68 -0.52 23.74 12.91
C VAL A 68 -1.65 24.76 12.68
N GLU A 69 -2.71 24.71 13.51
CA GLU A 69 -3.86 25.60 13.34
C GLU A 69 -3.50 27.06 13.58
N VAL A 70 -2.71 27.33 14.62
CA VAL A 70 -2.21 28.68 14.90
C VAL A 70 -1.37 29.19 13.73
N VAL A 71 -0.40 28.40 13.27
CA VAL A 71 0.42 28.74 12.11
C VAL A 71 -0.44 29.00 10.87
N PHE A 72 -1.45 28.17 10.64
CA PHE A 72 -2.29 28.28 9.46
C PHE A 72 -3.17 29.53 9.50
N LEU A 73 -3.69 29.91 10.68
CA LEU A 73 -4.48 31.12 10.88
C LEU A 73 -3.64 32.41 10.74
N ASP A 74 -2.35 32.35 11.02
CA ASP A 74 -1.43 33.48 10.83
C ASP A 74 -1.10 33.76 9.35
N ILE A 75 -1.45 32.85 8.42
CA ILE A 75 -1.22 33.03 6.98
C ILE A 75 -2.38 33.84 6.39
N GLU A 76 -2.11 35.09 5.98
CA GLU A 76 -3.13 35.98 5.38
C GLU A 76 -3.78 35.39 4.11
N SER A 77 -3.00 34.73 3.27
CA SER A 77 -3.48 34.11 2.02
C SER A 77 -2.89 32.70 1.85
N PRO A 78 -3.50 31.66 2.46
CA PRO A 78 -2.97 30.31 2.38
C PRO A 78 -3.03 29.77 0.94
N SER A 79 -1.92 29.22 0.48
CA SER A 79 -1.85 28.59 -0.84
C SER A 79 -2.71 27.31 -0.90
N LEU A 80 -3.06 26.85 -2.12
CA LEU A 80 -3.71 25.55 -2.30
C LEU A 80 -2.90 24.41 -1.68
N CYS A 81 -1.56 24.49 -1.68
CA CYS A 81 -0.70 23.52 -1.03
C CYS A 81 -0.86 23.51 0.50
N CYS A 82 -0.94 24.69 1.15
CA CYS A 82 -1.21 24.76 2.59
C CYS A 82 -2.54 24.09 2.92
N TRP A 83 -3.59 24.37 2.16
CA TRP A 83 -4.89 23.76 2.35
C TRP A 83 -4.88 22.25 2.12
N ASN A 84 -4.22 21.76 1.07
CA ASN A 84 -4.08 20.32 0.80
C ASN A 84 -3.34 19.61 1.94
N ASN A 85 -2.29 20.25 2.48
CA ASN A 85 -1.60 19.75 3.68
C ASN A 85 -2.56 19.71 4.87
N MET A 86 -3.34 20.77 5.13
CA MET A 86 -4.34 20.78 6.21
C MET A 86 -5.37 19.67 6.09
N ILE A 87 -5.93 19.43 4.90
CA ILE A 87 -6.88 18.32 4.66
C ILE A 87 -6.23 16.99 5.03
N TYR A 88 -5.00 16.75 4.55
CA TYR A 88 -4.28 15.52 4.85
C TYR A 88 -3.99 15.41 6.36
N GLY A 89 -3.52 16.47 7.00
CA GLY A 89 -3.23 16.50 8.43
C GLY A 89 -4.46 16.22 9.28
N TYR A 90 -5.57 16.93 9.02
CA TYR A 90 -6.84 16.69 9.71
C TYR A 90 -7.36 15.28 9.48
N SER A 91 -7.16 14.69 8.30
CA SER A 91 -7.55 13.29 8.06
C SER A 91 -6.84 12.34 9.02
N LYS A 92 -5.53 12.51 9.22
CA LYS A 92 -4.72 11.64 10.07
C LYS A 92 -5.05 11.75 11.55
N LEU A 93 -5.52 12.92 11.97
CA LEU A 93 -5.63 13.26 13.39
C LEU A 93 -7.08 13.25 13.89
N TYR A 94 -8.01 13.75 13.09
CA TYR A 94 -9.43 13.88 13.45
C TYR A 94 -10.35 13.03 12.56
N GLY A 95 -9.79 12.40 11.52
CA GLY A 95 -10.53 11.55 10.59
C GLY A 95 -11.05 12.30 9.36
N PRO A 96 -11.69 11.55 8.45
CA PRO A 96 -11.99 12.03 7.10
C PRO A 96 -13.07 13.11 7.05
N PHE A 97 -13.95 13.20 8.06
CA PHE A 97 -15.02 14.20 8.08
C PHE A 97 -14.54 15.60 8.45
N GLU A 98 -13.50 15.72 9.29
CA GLU A 98 -12.86 17.02 9.54
C GLU A 98 -12.01 17.45 8.34
N ALA A 99 -11.38 16.51 7.64
CA ALA A 99 -10.74 16.77 6.35
C ALA A 99 -11.75 17.31 5.32
N LEU A 100 -12.95 16.72 5.23
CA LEU A 100 -14.04 17.22 4.39
C LEU A 100 -14.51 18.62 4.84
N ARG A 101 -14.57 18.90 6.13
CA ARG A 101 -14.93 20.23 6.63
C ARG A 101 -13.90 21.28 6.20
N ALA A 102 -12.61 20.97 6.26
CA ALA A 102 -11.56 21.85 5.76
C ALA A 102 -11.65 22.03 4.25
N PHE A 103 -11.89 20.95 3.49
CA PHE A 103 -12.15 21.00 2.05
C PHE A 103 -13.29 21.97 1.72
N ASN A 104 -14.43 21.89 2.43
CA ASN A 104 -15.58 22.77 2.19
C ASN A 104 -15.31 24.25 2.54
N ARG A 105 -14.31 24.53 3.39
CA ARG A 105 -13.90 25.90 3.73
C ARG A 105 -12.91 26.49 2.72
N MET A 106 -12.33 25.67 1.84
CA MET A 106 -11.41 26.16 0.82
C MET A 106 -12.16 27.07 -0.18
N PRO A 107 -11.58 28.23 -0.55
CA PRO A 107 -12.21 29.14 -1.50
C PRO A 107 -12.19 28.59 -2.94
N GLN A 108 -11.22 27.73 -3.26
CA GLN A 108 -11.03 27.14 -4.58
C GLN A 108 -10.49 25.72 -4.41
N HIS A 109 -10.90 24.83 -5.32
CA HIS A 109 -10.44 23.44 -5.38
C HIS A 109 -9.73 23.20 -6.72
N ASP A 110 -8.62 22.45 -6.66
CA ASP A 110 -7.94 21.95 -7.85
C ASP A 110 -8.00 20.41 -7.90
N ASN A 111 -7.42 19.81 -8.95
CA ASN A 111 -7.36 18.35 -9.06
C ASN A 111 -6.60 17.69 -7.91
N VAL A 112 -5.62 18.38 -7.32
CA VAL A 112 -4.85 17.84 -6.18
C VAL A 112 -5.74 17.77 -4.96
N THR A 113 -6.51 18.82 -4.67
CA THR A 113 -7.44 18.87 -3.54
C THR A 113 -8.48 17.75 -3.61
N TRP A 114 -9.10 17.54 -4.78
CA TRP A 114 -10.04 16.43 -5.00
C TRP A 114 -9.37 15.07 -4.80
N ASN A 115 -8.18 14.87 -5.38
CA ASN A 115 -7.43 13.63 -5.22
C ASN A 115 -7.08 13.35 -3.76
N THR A 116 -6.69 14.38 -3.00
CA THR A 116 -6.42 14.27 -1.57
C THR A 116 -7.67 13.82 -0.82
N LEU A 117 -8.84 14.41 -1.08
CA LEU A 117 -10.08 14.06 -0.39
C LEU A 117 -10.55 12.63 -0.74
N ILE A 118 -10.52 12.26 -2.01
CA ILE A 118 -10.86 10.90 -2.49
C ILE A 118 -9.93 9.87 -1.83
N PHE A 119 -8.63 10.15 -1.81
CA PHE A 119 -7.64 9.31 -1.11
C PHE A 119 -7.91 9.19 0.38
N VAL A 120 -8.23 10.30 1.06
CA VAL A 120 -8.55 10.31 2.48
C VAL A 120 -9.74 9.38 2.79
N PHE A 121 -10.83 9.47 2.05
CA PHE A 121 -11.97 8.57 2.28
C PHE A 121 -11.61 7.10 2.00
N SER A 122 -10.84 6.83 0.95
CA SER A 122 -10.37 5.47 0.64
C SER A 122 -9.51 4.88 1.75
N GLN A 123 -8.53 5.64 2.26
CA GLN A 123 -7.60 5.19 3.30
C GLN A 123 -8.31 4.92 4.64
N HIS A 124 -9.36 5.67 4.96
CA HIS A 124 -10.17 5.47 6.16
C HIS A 124 -11.28 4.42 5.98
N GLY A 125 -11.31 3.70 4.85
CA GLY A 125 -12.28 2.63 4.60
C GLY A 125 -13.70 3.10 4.22
N PHE A 126 -13.90 4.39 3.98
CA PHE A 126 -15.19 4.94 3.56
C PHE A 126 -15.36 4.89 2.05
N ALA A 127 -15.31 3.68 1.47
CA ALA A 127 -15.33 3.45 0.04
C ALA A 127 -16.53 4.10 -0.68
N VAL A 128 -17.76 4.00 -0.14
CA VAL A 128 -18.95 4.63 -0.75
C VAL A 128 -18.81 6.15 -0.83
N ARG A 129 -18.22 6.79 0.21
CA ARG A 129 -17.96 8.23 0.18
C ARG A 129 -16.84 8.58 -0.79
N CYS A 130 -15.80 7.75 -0.89
CA CYS A 130 -14.74 7.89 -1.90
C CYS A 130 -15.34 7.92 -3.32
N LEU A 131 -16.22 6.96 -3.65
CA LEU A 131 -16.94 6.95 -4.93
C LEU A 131 -17.80 8.20 -5.12
N GLY A 132 -18.51 8.65 -4.08
CA GLY A 132 -19.29 9.88 -4.11
C GLY A 132 -18.45 11.12 -4.46
N MET A 133 -17.28 11.28 -3.84
CA MET A 133 -16.36 12.39 -4.12
C MET A 133 -15.78 12.32 -5.54
N PHE A 134 -15.52 11.12 -6.05
CA PHE A 134 -15.12 10.93 -7.44
C PHE A 134 -16.21 11.35 -8.44
N VAL A 135 -17.46 11.00 -8.18
CA VAL A 135 -18.60 11.41 -9.02
C VAL A 135 -18.77 12.93 -8.98
N GLU A 136 -18.68 13.54 -7.81
CA GLU A 136 -18.78 14.99 -7.64
C GLU A 136 -17.66 15.74 -8.39
N MET A 137 -16.40 15.28 -8.25
CA MET A 137 -15.25 15.77 -9.02
C MET A 137 -15.56 15.74 -10.52
N CYS A 138 -16.09 14.63 -11.03
CA CYS A 138 -16.43 14.50 -12.46
C CYS A 138 -17.56 15.45 -12.89
N ASN A 139 -18.62 15.57 -12.08
CA ASN A 139 -19.78 16.41 -12.39
C ASN A 139 -19.42 17.90 -12.44
N LEU A 140 -18.43 18.31 -11.65
CA LEU A 140 -17.89 19.67 -11.64
C LEU A 140 -16.85 19.92 -12.75
N GLY A 141 -16.61 18.93 -13.62
CA GLY A 141 -15.74 19.06 -14.78
C GLY A 141 -14.25 18.89 -14.50
N PHE A 142 -13.86 18.51 -13.28
CA PHE A 142 -12.47 18.15 -12.97
C PHE A 142 -12.12 16.81 -13.64
N ARG A 143 -10.88 16.70 -14.11
CA ARG A 143 -10.42 15.51 -14.86
C ARG A 143 -9.69 14.55 -13.92
N PRO A 144 -10.23 13.35 -13.67
CA PRO A 144 -9.51 12.32 -12.93
C PRO A 144 -8.20 11.95 -13.63
N ASN A 145 -7.17 11.66 -12.85
CA ASN A 145 -5.89 11.14 -13.33
C ASN A 145 -5.67 9.70 -12.84
N PHE A 146 -4.52 9.11 -13.20
CA PHE A 146 -4.18 7.73 -12.84
C PHE A 146 -4.22 7.48 -11.31
N MET A 147 -3.82 8.46 -10.48
CA MET A 147 -3.89 8.35 -9.01
C MET A 147 -5.35 8.32 -8.54
N THR A 148 -6.22 9.14 -9.14
CA THR A 148 -7.66 9.13 -8.86
C THR A 148 -8.24 7.75 -9.16
N TYR A 149 -7.98 7.22 -10.36
CA TYR A 149 -8.51 5.93 -10.80
C TYR A 149 -8.02 4.77 -9.93
N GLY A 150 -6.73 4.72 -9.58
CA GLY A 150 -6.19 3.69 -8.69
C GLY A 150 -6.85 3.70 -7.31
N THR A 151 -7.10 4.89 -6.76
CA THR A 151 -7.78 5.06 -5.47
C THR A 151 -9.23 4.58 -5.53
N VAL A 152 -9.96 4.95 -6.59
CA VAL A 152 -11.37 4.57 -6.78
C VAL A 152 -11.49 3.06 -7.06
N LEU A 153 -10.55 2.46 -7.81
CA LEU A 153 -10.47 1.00 -8.00
C LEU A 153 -10.30 0.27 -6.67
N SER A 154 -9.39 0.75 -5.81
CA SER A 154 -9.20 0.19 -4.46
C SER A 154 -10.48 0.31 -3.63
N ALA A 155 -11.19 1.44 -3.71
CA ALA A 155 -12.48 1.61 -3.05
C ALA A 155 -13.51 0.58 -3.53
N CYS A 156 -13.67 0.37 -4.85
CA CYS A 156 -14.56 -0.66 -5.40
C CYS A 156 -14.19 -2.06 -4.90
N ALA A 157 -12.90 -2.38 -4.91
CA ALA A 157 -12.38 -3.67 -4.46
C ALA A 157 -12.71 -3.95 -2.98
N ASN A 158 -12.68 -2.91 -2.13
CA ASN A 158 -12.95 -3.04 -0.70
C ASN A 158 -14.44 -3.20 -0.35
N ILE A 159 -15.35 -2.80 -1.24
CA ILE A 159 -16.80 -3.00 -1.08
C ILE A 159 -17.34 -4.11 -1.98
N PHE A 160 -16.46 -4.81 -2.70
CA PHE A 160 -16.82 -5.89 -3.63
C PHE A 160 -17.81 -5.45 -4.73
N ASP A 161 -17.73 -4.20 -5.16
CA ASP A 161 -18.63 -3.62 -6.17
C ASP A 161 -18.07 -3.82 -7.58
N LEU A 162 -18.42 -4.96 -8.17
CA LEU A 162 -17.99 -5.36 -9.50
C LEU A 162 -18.55 -4.45 -10.61
N GLU A 163 -19.78 -3.96 -10.46
CA GLU A 163 -20.43 -3.12 -11.47
C GLU A 163 -19.71 -1.78 -11.59
N TRP A 164 -19.46 -1.11 -10.47
CA TRP A 164 -18.68 0.12 -10.44
C TRP A 164 -17.26 -0.08 -10.97
N GLY A 165 -16.60 -1.15 -10.55
CA GLY A 165 -15.27 -1.50 -11.03
C GLY A 165 -15.21 -1.73 -12.54
N ALA A 166 -16.22 -2.39 -13.11
CA ALA A 166 -16.33 -2.62 -14.55
C ALA A 166 -16.57 -1.33 -15.33
N HIS A 167 -17.45 -0.45 -14.84
CA HIS A 167 -17.66 0.88 -15.43
C HIS A 167 -16.38 1.72 -15.42
N LEU A 168 -15.62 1.66 -14.32
CA LEU A 168 -14.35 2.36 -14.21
C LEU A 168 -13.30 1.81 -15.17
N HIS A 169 -13.21 0.48 -15.32
CA HIS A 169 -12.33 -0.15 -16.30
C HIS A 169 -12.65 0.30 -17.73
N ALA A 170 -13.93 0.34 -18.11
CA ALA A 170 -14.35 0.83 -19.42
C ALA A 170 -13.94 2.30 -19.64
N ARG A 171 -14.07 3.14 -18.61
CA ARG A 171 -13.65 4.55 -18.66
C ARG A 171 -12.14 4.72 -18.76
N ILE A 172 -11.34 3.89 -18.08
CA ILE A 172 -9.87 3.90 -18.18
C ILE A 172 -9.45 3.57 -19.62
N LEU A 173 -10.03 2.52 -20.21
CA LEU A 173 -9.72 2.11 -21.59
C LEU A 173 -10.07 3.16 -22.65
N GLN A 174 -11.04 4.05 -22.37
CA GLN A 174 -11.37 5.16 -23.26
C GLN A 174 -10.36 6.32 -23.17
N MET A 175 -9.68 6.47 -22.03
CA MET A 175 -8.78 7.59 -21.76
C MET A 175 -7.32 7.25 -22.05
N GLU A 176 -6.91 6.00 -21.84
CA GLU A 176 -5.53 5.56 -21.99
C GLU A 176 -5.39 4.52 -23.12
N HIS A 177 -4.50 4.78 -24.06
CA HIS A 177 -4.21 3.86 -25.17
C HIS A 177 -3.48 2.58 -24.73
N SER A 178 -2.79 2.62 -23.59
CA SER A 178 -2.07 1.50 -23.00
C SER A 178 -2.29 1.51 -21.49
N LEU A 179 -2.66 0.37 -20.93
CA LEU A 179 -2.87 0.22 -19.50
C LEU A 179 -1.53 0.26 -18.76
N ASP A 180 -1.30 1.33 -17.98
CA ASP A 180 -0.12 1.41 -17.12
C ASP A 180 -0.12 0.32 -16.04
N LEU A 181 1.07 -0.10 -15.60
CA LEU A 181 1.26 -1.16 -14.60
C LEU A 181 0.53 -0.86 -13.29
N TYR A 182 0.48 0.41 -12.86
CA TYR A 182 -0.21 0.80 -11.63
C TYR A 182 -1.72 0.55 -11.72
N LEU A 183 -2.36 1.00 -12.81
CA LEU A 183 -3.79 0.80 -13.05
C LEU A 183 -4.12 -0.66 -13.37
N GLY A 184 -3.23 -1.36 -14.07
CA GLY A 184 -3.32 -2.80 -14.30
C GLY A 184 -3.39 -3.58 -12.99
N ASN A 185 -2.49 -3.29 -12.05
CA ASN A 185 -2.50 -3.90 -10.73
C ASN A 185 -3.78 -3.59 -9.94
N GLY A 186 -4.25 -2.34 -9.99
CA GLY A 186 -5.51 -1.94 -9.36
C GLY A 186 -6.72 -2.69 -9.93
N LEU A 187 -6.77 -2.91 -11.24
CA LEU A 187 -7.83 -3.68 -11.90
C LEU A 187 -7.76 -5.16 -11.56
N ILE A 188 -6.56 -5.75 -11.51
CA ILE A 188 -6.37 -7.14 -11.10
C ILE A 188 -6.88 -7.32 -9.67
N ASP A 189 -6.47 -6.46 -8.72
CA ASP A 189 -6.94 -6.51 -7.32
C ASP A 189 -8.46 -6.37 -7.22
N MET A 190 -9.05 -5.43 -7.97
CA MET A 190 -10.49 -5.20 -7.96
C MET A 190 -11.28 -6.41 -8.46
N TYR A 191 -10.96 -6.94 -9.65
CA TYR A 191 -11.65 -8.11 -10.19
C TYR A 191 -11.41 -9.35 -9.33
N ALA A 192 -10.18 -9.52 -8.82
CA ALA A 192 -9.80 -10.61 -7.95
C ALA A 192 -10.63 -10.64 -6.67
N LYS A 193 -10.69 -9.51 -5.93
CA LYS A 193 -11.49 -9.40 -4.70
C LYS A 193 -12.98 -9.54 -4.96
N CYS A 194 -13.48 -9.06 -6.09
CA CYS A 194 -14.89 -9.23 -6.48
C CYS A 194 -15.23 -10.66 -6.96
N GLY A 195 -14.27 -11.59 -6.95
CA GLY A 195 -14.48 -12.99 -7.34
C GLY A 195 -14.53 -13.22 -8.85
N CYS A 196 -14.27 -12.21 -9.67
CA CYS A 196 -14.23 -12.33 -11.12
C CYS A 196 -12.83 -12.70 -11.60
N LEU A 197 -12.35 -13.88 -11.17
CA LEU A 197 -10.97 -14.34 -11.38
C LEU A 197 -10.60 -14.47 -12.87
N GLU A 198 -11.55 -14.78 -13.74
CA GLU A 198 -11.32 -14.81 -15.19
C GLU A 198 -10.96 -13.43 -15.75
N LEU A 199 -11.67 -12.38 -15.34
CA LEU A 199 -11.36 -11.02 -15.76
C LEU A 199 -10.06 -10.53 -15.12
N ALA A 200 -9.80 -10.86 -13.85
CA ALA A 200 -8.52 -10.58 -13.19
C ALA A 200 -7.36 -11.20 -13.98
N ARG A 201 -7.50 -12.47 -14.41
CA ARG A 201 -6.50 -13.15 -15.24
C ARG A 201 -6.33 -12.50 -16.61
N ARG A 202 -7.42 -12.13 -17.29
CA ARG A 202 -7.35 -11.43 -18.59
C ARG A 202 -6.64 -10.09 -18.49
N VAL A 203 -6.86 -9.33 -17.42
CA VAL A 203 -6.14 -8.07 -17.19
C VAL A 203 -4.66 -8.37 -16.93
N PHE A 204 -4.37 -9.33 -16.03
CA PHE A 204 -3.00 -9.78 -15.75
C PHE A 204 -2.24 -10.18 -17.01
N ASP A 205 -2.88 -10.91 -17.92
CA ASP A 205 -2.27 -11.35 -19.17
C ASP A 205 -1.99 -10.18 -20.14
N ARG A 206 -2.76 -9.09 -20.07
CA ARG A 206 -2.61 -7.88 -20.89
C ARG A 206 -1.58 -6.88 -20.36
N VAL A 207 -1.29 -6.91 -19.06
CA VAL A 207 -0.21 -6.08 -18.48
C VAL A 207 1.13 -6.61 -19.01
N GLY A 208 1.92 -5.73 -19.61
CA GLY A 208 3.17 -6.09 -20.28
C GLY A 208 4.23 -6.64 -19.31
N GLU A 209 4.88 -5.76 -18.55
CA GLU A 209 5.86 -6.14 -17.54
C GLU A 209 5.19 -6.30 -16.17
N ARG A 210 4.82 -7.53 -15.84
CA ARG A 210 4.22 -7.88 -14.54
C ARG A 210 5.28 -7.79 -13.45
N ASN A 211 4.95 -7.08 -12.38
CA ASN A 211 5.82 -6.99 -11.22
C ASN A 211 5.30 -7.88 -10.08
N GLN A 212 6.05 -7.88 -8.98
CA GLN A 212 5.67 -8.55 -7.73
C GLN A 212 4.21 -8.29 -7.35
N VAL A 213 3.76 -7.04 -7.41
CA VAL A 213 2.38 -6.64 -7.04
C VAL A 213 1.33 -7.29 -7.95
N SER A 214 1.57 -7.35 -9.27
CA SER A 214 0.66 -8.02 -10.22
C SER A 214 0.40 -9.47 -9.84
N TRP A 215 1.46 -10.20 -9.49
CA TRP A 215 1.39 -11.60 -9.06
C TRP A 215 0.71 -11.75 -7.71
N THR A 216 1.09 -10.93 -6.72
CA THR A 216 0.50 -10.93 -5.38
C THR A 216 -1.01 -10.76 -5.45
N CYS A 217 -1.51 -9.74 -6.16
CA CYS A 217 -2.95 -9.48 -6.29
C CYS A 217 -3.72 -10.70 -6.84
N LEU A 218 -3.18 -11.35 -7.88
CA LEU A 218 -3.83 -12.50 -8.49
C LEU A 218 -3.79 -13.75 -7.58
N ILE A 219 -2.63 -14.05 -6.99
CA ILE A 219 -2.45 -15.20 -6.08
C ILE A 219 -3.36 -15.07 -4.86
N VAL A 220 -3.38 -13.89 -4.25
CA VAL A 220 -4.21 -13.58 -3.08
C VAL A 220 -5.69 -13.70 -3.42
N GLY A 221 -6.12 -13.15 -4.55
CA GLY A 221 -7.49 -13.29 -5.03
C GLY A 221 -7.91 -14.75 -5.16
N VAL A 222 -7.15 -15.53 -5.93
CA VAL A 222 -7.43 -16.95 -6.16
C VAL A 222 -7.44 -17.74 -4.84
N ALA A 223 -6.50 -17.45 -3.94
CA ALA A 223 -6.43 -18.07 -2.62
C ALA A 223 -7.66 -17.79 -1.74
N GLN A 224 -8.18 -16.56 -1.75
CA GLN A 224 -9.34 -16.15 -0.95
C GLN A 224 -10.62 -16.92 -1.33
N PHE A 225 -10.75 -17.36 -2.58
CA PHE A 225 -11.89 -18.17 -3.05
C PHE A 225 -11.67 -19.69 -2.90
N GLY A 226 -10.64 -20.12 -2.17
CA GLY A 226 -10.39 -21.54 -1.85
C GLY A 226 -9.71 -22.34 -2.96
N LEU A 227 -9.36 -21.70 -4.07
CA LEU A 227 -8.69 -22.29 -5.24
C LEU A 227 -7.18 -22.43 -5.00
N GLY A 228 -6.82 -23.19 -3.95
CA GLY A 228 -5.43 -23.29 -3.50
C GLY A 228 -4.47 -23.84 -4.56
N GLU A 229 -4.89 -24.83 -5.34
CA GLU A 229 -4.06 -25.42 -6.41
C GLU A 229 -3.73 -24.40 -7.52
N ASP A 230 -4.70 -23.56 -7.89
CA ASP A 230 -4.50 -22.51 -8.88
C ASP A 230 -3.57 -21.41 -8.31
N ALA A 231 -3.75 -21.04 -7.05
CA ALA A 231 -2.87 -20.10 -6.35
C ALA A 231 -1.42 -20.61 -6.30
N PHE A 232 -1.23 -21.91 -6.07
CA PHE A 232 0.09 -22.55 -6.12
C PHE A 232 0.68 -22.60 -7.53
N THR A 233 -0.14 -22.89 -8.53
CA THR A 233 0.29 -22.90 -9.92
C THR A 233 0.78 -21.51 -10.34
N LEU A 234 0.04 -20.47 -9.96
CA LEU A 234 0.43 -19.06 -10.15
C LEU A 234 1.72 -18.71 -9.39
N PHE A 235 1.86 -19.16 -8.15
CA PHE A 235 3.08 -18.95 -7.36
C PHE A 235 4.31 -19.60 -8.01
N ASN A 236 4.17 -20.81 -8.56
CA ASN A 236 5.26 -21.47 -9.28
C ASN A 236 5.60 -20.73 -10.58
N GLN A 237 4.61 -20.20 -11.30
CA GLN A 237 4.85 -19.35 -12.47
C GLN A 237 5.61 -18.07 -12.09
N MET A 238 5.20 -17.38 -11.01
CA MET A 238 5.90 -16.20 -10.49
C MET A 238 7.39 -16.48 -10.19
N ARG A 239 7.70 -17.66 -9.63
CA ARG A 239 9.07 -18.06 -9.32
C ARG A 239 9.91 -18.38 -10.57
N LEU A 240 9.29 -18.97 -11.58
CA LEU A 240 9.96 -19.25 -12.87
C LEU A 240 10.27 -17.96 -13.63
N ASP A 241 9.47 -16.92 -13.43
CA ASP A 241 9.71 -15.58 -13.97
C ASP A 241 10.71 -14.75 -13.12
N PHE A 242 11.38 -15.40 -12.14
CA PHE A 242 12.38 -14.80 -11.25
C PHE A 242 11.90 -13.55 -10.48
N VAL A 243 10.61 -13.46 -10.21
CA VAL A 243 10.03 -12.33 -9.46
C VAL A 243 10.26 -12.52 -7.96
N VAL A 244 10.73 -11.46 -7.29
CA VAL A 244 10.97 -11.45 -5.84
C VAL A 244 9.64 -11.65 -5.09
N LEU A 245 9.68 -12.52 -4.07
CA LEU A 245 8.52 -12.82 -3.23
C LEU A 245 8.30 -11.69 -2.22
N ASP A 246 7.04 -11.31 -1.96
CA ASP A 246 6.71 -10.51 -0.78
C ASP A 246 6.31 -11.42 0.39
N ASP A 247 6.50 -10.91 1.60
CA ASP A 247 6.09 -11.57 2.84
C ASP A 247 4.60 -11.89 2.83
N PHE A 248 3.79 -11.08 2.15
CA PHE A 248 2.35 -11.24 2.05
C PHE A 248 1.93 -12.41 1.15
N THR A 249 2.54 -12.60 -0.02
CA THR A 249 2.32 -13.78 -0.88
C THR A 249 2.78 -15.04 -0.19
N LEU A 250 3.93 -14.99 0.50
CA LEU A 250 4.42 -16.11 1.30
C LEU A 250 3.42 -16.48 2.41
N ALA A 251 2.95 -15.50 3.18
CA ALA A 251 1.92 -15.73 4.20
C ALA A 251 0.62 -16.26 3.60
N THR A 252 0.20 -15.76 2.44
CA THR A 252 -1.00 -16.21 1.73
C THR A 252 -0.87 -17.68 1.31
N ILE A 253 0.25 -18.06 0.69
CA ILE A 253 0.51 -19.44 0.30
C ILE A 253 0.58 -20.34 1.54
N LEU A 254 1.28 -19.93 2.61
CA LEU A 254 1.29 -20.67 3.88
C LEU A 254 -0.13 -20.80 4.49
N GLY A 255 -0.97 -19.77 4.36
CA GLY A 255 -2.36 -19.77 4.77
C GLY A 255 -3.22 -20.76 3.98
N VAL A 256 -3.07 -20.79 2.65
CA VAL A 256 -3.70 -21.80 1.76
C VAL A 256 -3.29 -23.22 2.15
N CYS A 257 -2.08 -23.39 2.66
CA CYS A 257 -1.60 -24.67 3.18
C CYS A 257 -2.18 -25.02 4.56
N SER A 258 -2.58 -24.04 5.35
CA SER A 258 -3.00 -24.23 6.74
C SER A 258 -4.40 -24.81 6.90
N GLY A 259 -5.27 -24.68 5.89
CA GLY A 259 -6.59 -25.32 5.82
C GLY A 259 -6.50 -26.67 5.12
N HIS A 260 -6.54 -27.78 5.87
CA HIS A 260 -6.56 -29.19 5.39
C HIS A 260 -5.44 -29.63 4.43
N ARG A 261 -4.52 -28.75 4.00
CA ARG A 261 -3.48 -29.01 2.97
C ARG A 261 -2.04 -28.98 3.50
N ARG A 262 -1.81 -29.01 4.83
CA ARG A 262 -0.44 -29.01 5.39
C ARG A 262 0.39 -30.20 4.88
N ASN A 263 -0.28 -31.29 4.55
CA ASN A 263 0.34 -32.52 4.02
C ASN A 263 0.75 -32.37 2.55
N ALA A 264 0.08 -31.49 1.79
CA ALA A 264 0.41 -31.23 0.39
C ALA A 264 1.79 -30.56 0.23
N ILE A 265 2.22 -29.71 1.19
CA ILE A 265 3.57 -29.12 1.16
C ILE A 265 4.65 -30.20 1.25
N ILE A 266 4.46 -31.19 2.13
CA ILE A 266 5.41 -32.30 2.31
C ILE A 266 5.50 -33.10 1.01
N THR A 267 4.36 -33.48 0.44
CA THR A 267 4.30 -34.20 -0.83
C THR A 267 4.88 -33.38 -2.00
N MET A 268 4.73 -32.06 -1.99
CA MET A 268 5.26 -31.17 -3.02
C MET A 268 6.79 -31.10 -2.97
N TYR A 269 7.39 -30.77 -1.83
CA TYR A 269 8.85 -30.73 -1.70
C TYR A 269 9.48 -32.09 -1.96
N ALA A 270 8.82 -33.17 -1.54
CA ALA A 270 9.23 -34.53 -1.82
C ALA A 270 9.28 -34.85 -3.31
N LYS A 271 8.24 -34.48 -4.08
CA LYS A 271 8.19 -34.68 -5.54
C LYS A 271 9.24 -33.85 -6.28
N CYS A 272 9.66 -32.72 -5.71
CA CYS A 272 10.73 -31.90 -6.24
C CYS A 272 12.15 -32.36 -5.81
N GLY A 273 12.26 -33.45 -5.03
CA GLY A 273 13.54 -33.97 -4.52
C GLY A 273 14.15 -33.16 -3.38
N ASP A 274 13.47 -32.12 -2.87
CA ASP A 274 13.97 -31.25 -1.81
C ASP A 274 13.51 -31.74 -0.43
N ILE A 275 14.10 -32.87 -0.02
CA ILE A 275 13.67 -33.60 1.19
C ILE A 275 13.90 -32.80 2.50
N GLU A 276 14.88 -31.92 2.52
CA GLU A 276 15.21 -31.10 3.69
C GLU A 276 14.13 -30.03 3.93
N LYS A 277 13.59 -29.42 2.88
CA LYS A 277 12.45 -28.49 3.00
C LYS A 277 11.14 -29.21 3.31
N ALA A 278 10.92 -30.42 2.78
CA ALA A 278 9.80 -31.27 3.21
C ALA A 278 9.87 -31.56 4.72
N SER A 279 11.06 -31.88 5.22
CA SER A 279 11.32 -32.16 6.64
C SER A 279 11.17 -30.93 7.53
N LEU A 280 11.55 -29.75 7.04
CA LEU A 280 11.34 -28.49 7.75
C LEU A 280 9.85 -28.14 7.84
N ALA A 281 9.11 -28.29 6.74
CA ALA A 281 7.67 -28.05 6.72
C ALA A 281 6.93 -28.98 7.69
N PHE A 282 7.28 -30.27 7.73
CA PHE A 282 6.72 -31.24 8.67
C PHE A 282 7.05 -30.91 10.14
N ARG A 283 8.27 -30.43 10.42
CA ARG A 283 8.69 -30.03 11.77
C ARG A 283 7.92 -28.83 12.29
N LEU A 284 7.64 -27.85 11.43
CA LEU A 284 6.90 -26.63 11.76
C LEU A 284 5.39 -26.84 11.91
N MET A 285 4.86 -28.04 11.68
CA MET A 285 3.45 -28.34 11.88
C MET A 285 3.10 -28.36 13.38
N PRO A 286 2.16 -27.51 13.84
CA PRO A 286 1.77 -27.47 15.25
C PRO A 286 0.93 -28.68 15.69
N LEU A 287 0.26 -29.35 14.74
CA LEU A 287 -0.47 -30.61 14.94
C LEU A 287 -0.16 -31.54 13.76
N ARG A 288 0.31 -32.75 14.06
CA ARG A 288 0.62 -33.80 13.08
C ARG A 288 -0.42 -34.90 13.17
N ASP A 289 -1.13 -35.14 12.08
CA ASP A 289 -2.09 -36.22 11.94
C ASP A 289 -1.49 -37.40 11.15
N ILE A 290 -2.22 -38.52 11.09
CA ILE A 290 -1.78 -39.74 10.39
C ILE A 290 -1.43 -39.45 8.92
N ILE A 291 -2.14 -38.52 8.28
CA ILE A 291 -1.91 -38.15 6.88
C ILE A 291 -0.58 -37.40 6.74
N SER A 292 -0.22 -36.53 7.67
CA SER A 292 1.07 -35.82 7.69
C SER A 292 2.27 -36.75 7.84
N TRP A 293 2.15 -37.74 8.73
CA TRP A 293 3.18 -38.77 8.93
C TRP A 293 3.31 -39.66 7.69
N THR A 294 2.19 -40.10 7.12
CA THR A 294 2.16 -40.91 5.89
C THR A 294 2.80 -40.16 4.71
N ALA A 295 2.53 -38.86 4.59
CA ALA A 295 3.14 -38.02 3.56
C ALA A 295 4.66 -37.91 3.72
N MET A 296 5.16 -37.79 4.96
CA MET A 296 6.60 -37.71 5.25
C MET A 296 7.32 -39.04 5.01
N ILE A 297 6.69 -40.16 5.36
CA ILE A 297 7.22 -41.51 5.09
C ILE A 297 7.34 -41.75 3.58
N ASN A 298 6.30 -41.40 2.82
CA ASN A 298 6.33 -41.48 1.36
C ASN A 298 7.40 -40.55 0.76
N ALA A 299 7.59 -39.36 1.34
CA ALA A 299 8.60 -38.43 0.89
C ALA A 299 10.02 -39.00 0.99
N PHE A 300 10.36 -39.61 2.12
CA PHE A 300 11.65 -40.27 2.32
C PHE A 300 11.81 -41.50 1.44
N SER A 301 10.76 -42.33 1.33
CA SER A 301 10.78 -43.53 0.48
C SER A 301 10.98 -43.20 -1.00
N GLN A 302 10.29 -42.19 -1.54
CA GLN A 302 10.41 -41.79 -2.94
C GLN A 302 11.77 -41.17 -3.30
N ASN A 303 12.46 -40.60 -2.32
CA ASN A 303 13.80 -40.02 -2.49
C ASN A 303 14.94 -40.96 -2.07
N GLY A 304 14.63 -42.23 -1.79
CA GLY A 304 15.62 -43.28 -1.51
C GLY A 304 16.18 -43.28 -0.08
N ASP A 305 15.65 -42.47 0.84
CA ASP A 305 16.11 -42.36 2.23
C ASP A 305 15.30 -43.29 3.15
N ILE A 306 15.55 -44.60 3.02
CA ILE A 306 14.77 -45.66 3.70
C ILE A 306 14.94 -45.59 5.23
N ASP A 307 16.11 -45.18 5.72
CA ASP A 307 16.40 -45.11 7.16
C ASP A 307 15.56 -44.03 7.84
N ARG A 308 15.47 -42.83 7.25
CA ARG A 308 14.61 -41.76 7.79
C ARG A 308 13.12 -42.08 7.62
N ALA A 309 12.74 -42.80 6.56
CA ALA A 309 11.36 -43.28 6.38
C ALA A 309 10.94 -44.23 7.52
N ARG A 310 11.80 -45.19 7.88
CA ARG A 310 11.56 -46.11 9.00
C ARG A 310 11.50 -45.37 10.34
N GLN A 311 12.44 -44.45 10.58
CA GLN A 311 12.42 -43.65 11.81
C GLN A 311 11.14 -42.80 11.95
N CYS A 312 10.62 -42.27 10.85
CA CYS A 312 9.34 -41.55 10.84
C CYS A 312 8.13 -42.46 11.13
N PHE A 313 8.16 -43.70 10.65
CA PHE A 313 7.10 -44.68 10.95
C PHE A 313 7.13 -45.09 12.44
N ASP A 314 8.31 -45.37 12.98
CA ASP A 314 8.46 -45.77 14.38
C ASP A 314 8.04 -44.64 15.34
N THR A 315 8.33 -43.39 14.99
CA THR A 315 7.90 -42.22 15.77
C THR A 315 6.39 -41.97 15.68
N MET A 316 5.78 -42.19 14.52
CA MET A 316 4.32 -42.11 14.35
C MET A 316 3.58 -43.11 15.26
N CYS A 317 4.08 -44.34 15.41
CA CYS A 317 3.44 -45.37 16.23
C CYS A 317 3.57 -45.14 17.75
N ASN A 318 4.41 -44.19 18.18
CA ASN A 318 4.71 -43.90 19.58
C ASN A 318 4.10 -42.58 20.10
N VAL A 319 3.34 -41.86 19.27
CA VAL A 319 2.67 -40.56 19.56
C VAL A 319 1.17 -40.75 19.57
#